data_AF-A0A7X3ZFG7-F1
#
_entry.id   AF-A0A7X3ZFG7-F1
#
_cell.length_a   1.000
_cell.length_b   1.000
_cell.length_c   1.000
_cell.angle_alpha   90.00
_cell.angle_beta   90.00
_cell.angle_gamma   90.00
#
_symmetry.space_group_name_H-M   'P 1'
#
loop_
_entity.id
_entity.type
_entity.pdbx_description
1 polymer ?
#
loop_
_entity_poly.entity_id
_entity_poly.type
_entity_poly.pdbx_seq_one_letter_code
_entity_poly.pdbx_strand_id
1 'polypeptide(L)'
;MTRIISLLPSSTEIICALGCGERLVGRSHECDYPAGVGDLPACTAPKFDPDGTSYQIDQRVKAILQEATSVYRVDADLLDELAPDWLVTQSQCEV
;
A
#
# COMPACT_ATOMS: atom_id res chain seq x y z
N MET A 1 -10.06 -13.42 15.58
CA MET A 1 -10.31 -11.96 15.51
C MET A 1 -10.11 -11.54 14.07
N THR A 2 -10.90 -10.59 13.57
CA THR A 2 -10.81 -10.11 12.17
C THR A 2 -9.43 -9.53 11.87
N ARG A 3 -8.80 -9.97 10.79
CA ARG A 3 -7.47 -9.52 10.31
C ARG A 3 -7.64 -8.68 9.04
N ILE A 4 -7.13 -7.46 9.05
CA ILE A 4 -7.32 -6.49 7.97
C ILE A 4 -5.96 -6.11 7.38
N ILE A 5 -5.85 -6.09 6.06
CA ILE A 5 -4.76 -5.43 5.35
C ILE A 5 -5.33 -4.26 4.57
N SER A 6 -4.65 -3.10 4.64
CA SER A 6 -5.05 -1.89 3.92
C SER A 6 -3.91 -1.41 3.02
N LEU A 7 -4.17 -1.35 1.71
CA LEU A 7 -3.16 -1.04 0.70
C LEU A 7 -3.23 0.41 0.19
N LEU A 8 -3.92 1.29 0.91
CA LEU A 8 -4.03 2.71 0.57
C LEU A 8 -3.98 3.57 1.85
N PRO A 9 -3.17 4.64 1.90
CA PRO A 9 -3.06 5.51 3.08
C PRO A 9 -4.41 5.96 3.64
N SER A 10 -5.28 6.54 2.81
CA SER A 10 -6.59 7.01 3.25
C SER A 10 -7.49 5.91 3.82
N SER A 11 -7.42 4.70 3.26
CA SER A 11 -8.17 3.55 3.79
C SER A 11 -7.64 3.14 5.16
N THR A 12 -6.32 3.14 5.35
CA THR A 12 -5.68 2.82 6.63
C THR A 12 -6.09 3.82 7.71
N GLU A 13 -6.11 5.11 7.38
CA GLU A 13 -6.56 6.16 8.30
C GLU A 13 -8.04 6.01 8.67
N ILE A 14 -8.91 5.72 7.70
CA ILE A 14 -10.34 5.48 7.95
C ILE A 14 -10.55 4.27 8.87
N ILE A 15 -9.85 3.16 8.64
CA ILE A 15 -9.93 1.96 9.49
C ILE A 15 -9.53 2.28 10.93
N CYS A 16 -8.46 3.06 11.10
CA CYS A 16 -8.02 3.52 12.42
C CYS A 16 -9.05 4.43 13.09
N ALA A 17 -9.59 5.41 12.35
CA ALA A 17 -10.61 6.34 12.84
C ALA A 17 -11.92 5.62 13.27
N LEU A 18 -12.24 4.48 12.64
CA LEU A 18 -13.36 3.62 13.01
C LEU A 18 -13.07 2.71 14.23
N GLY A 19 -11.91 2.85 14.87
CA GLY A 19 -11.51 2.04 16.03
C GLY A 19 -11.07 0.62 15.69
N CYS A 20 -10.73 0.35 14.42
CA CYS A 20 -10.28 -0.95 13.94
C CYS A 20 -8.77 -1.06 13.76
N GLY A 21 -7.98 -0.09 14.23
CA GLY A 21 -6.52 -0.05 14.06
C GLY A 21 -5.80 -1.31 14.56
N GLU A 22 -6.18 -1.82 15.73
CA GLU A 22 -5.65 -3.07 16.33
C GLU A 22 -5.91 -4.34 15.50
N ARG A 23 -6.75 -4.24 14.46
CA ARG A 23 -7.06 -5.34 13.54
C ARG A 23 -6.20 -5.31 12.29
N LEU A 24 -5.43 -4.24 12.08
CA LEU A 24 -4.50 -4.15 10.95
C LEU A 24 -3.32 -5.09 11.18
N VAL A 25 -3.06 -5.94 10.19
CA VAL A 25 -1.94 -6.89 10.20
C VAL A 25 -0.93 -6.61 9.09
N GLY A 26 -1.24 -5.69 8.18
CA GLY A 26 -0.38 -5.27 7.09
C GLY A 26 -0.89 -3.99 6.42
N ARG A 27 0.01 -3.30 5.74
CA ARG A 27 -0.22 -1.96 5.18
C ARG A 27 0.42 -1.77 3.81
N SER A 28 0.15 -0.66 3.13
CA SER A 28 1.00 -0.21 2.03
C SER A 28 2.32 0.38 2.56
N HIS A 29 3.37 0.40 1.72
CA HIS A 29 4.63 1.06 2.07
C HIS A 29 4.49 2.55 2.43
N GLU A 30 3.45 3.22 1.91
CA GLU A 30 3.20 4.65 2.12
C GLU A 30 2.34 4.93 3.36
N CYS A 31 1.71 3.92 3.98
CA CYS A 31 0.92 4.14 5.19
C CYS A 31 1.83 4.33 6.41
N ASP A 32 1.85 5.52 7.00
CA ASP A 32 2.67 5.88 8.16
C ASP A 32 1.88 6.56 9.29
N TYR A 33 0.56 6.71 9.13
CA TYR A 33 -0.33 7.37 10.07
C TYR A 33 -1.59 6.52 10.38
N PRO A 34 -2.13 6.56 11.62
CA PRO A 34 -1.58 7.18 12.82
C PRO A 34 -0.33 6.47 13.35
N ALA A 35 0.29 7.03 14.40
CA ALA A 35 1.47 6.44 15.04
C ALA A 35 1.24 4.95 15.37
N GLY A 36 2.23 4.11 15.07
CA GLY A 36 2.16 2.65 15.20
C GLY A 36 1.79 1.91 13.91
N VAL A 37 1.10 2.56 12.95
CA VAL A 37 0.81 1.93 11.64
C VAL A 37 2.10 1.60 10.89
N GLY A 38 3.11 2.48 10.97
CA GLY A 38 4.41 2.29 10.33
C GLY A 38 5.14 1.01 10.76
N ASP A 39 4.82 0.47 11.95
CA ASP A 39 5.44 -0.75 12.49
C ASP A 39 4.85 -2.04 11.88
N LEU A 40 3.71 -1.94 11.20
CA LEU A 40 3.10 -3.07 10.50
C LEU A 40 3.87 -3.42 9.22
N PRO A 41 3.87 -4.70 8.80
CA PRO A 41 4.48 -5.13 7.55
C PRO A 41 3.95 -4.36 6.34
N ALA A 42 4.87 -3.88 5.50
CA ALA A 42 4.53 -3.27 4.22
C ALA A 42 4.31 -4.37 3.16
N CYS A 43 3.06 -4.55 2.74
CA CYS A 43 2.66 -5.53 1.73
C CYS A 43 2.78 -5.01 0.29
N THR A 44 3.28 -3.79 0.11
CA THR A 44 3.55 -3.22 -1.21
C THR A 44 4.92 -2.57 -1.25
N ALA A 45 5.47 -2.44 -2.46
CA ALA A 45 6.71 -1.70 -2.72
C ALA A 45 6.61 -0.99 -4.08
N PRO A 46 7.33 0.13 -4.28
CA PRO A 46 7.41 0.77 -5.59
C PRO A 46 8.10 -0.17 -6.60
N LYS A 47 7.62 -0.18 -7.86
CA LYS A 47 8.25 -0.91 -8.97
C LYS A 47 9.38 -0.11 -9.65
N PHE A 48 9.53 1.15 -9.27
CA PHE A 48 10.60 2.02 -9.72
C PHE A 48 11.47 2.43 -8.54
N ASP A 49 12.68 2.84 -8.85
CA ASP A 49 13.52 3.58 -7.92
C ASP A 49 12.94 5.01 -7.76
N PRO A 50 12.45 5.40 -6.57
CA PRO A 50 11.92 6.73 -6.32
C PRO A 50 13.01 7.79 -6.16
N ASP A 51 14.30 7.41 -6.13
CA ASP A 51 15.40 8.36 -6.00
C ASP A 51 15.74 9.04 -7.34
N GLY A 52 15.98 10.36 -7.29
CA GLY A 52 16.43 11.13 -8.44
C GLY A 52 15.65 12.43 -8.64
N THR A 53 15.85 13.06 -9.79
CA THR A 53 15.11 14.28 -10.15
C THR A 53 13.67 13.94 -10.51
N SER A 54 12.75 14.90 -10.32
CA SER A 54 11.34 14.72 -10.70
C SER A 54 11.15 14.31 -12.16
N TYR A 55 12.02 14.78 -13.06
CA TYR A 55 12.01 14.38 -14.47
C TYR A 55 12.35 12.89 -14.66
N GLN A 56 13.37 12.40 -13.95
CA GLN A 56 13.76 10.98 -14.01
C GLN A 56 12.67 10.08 -13.41
N ILE A 57 12.04 10.51 -12.31
CA ILE A 57 10.93 9.79 -11.69
C ILE A 57 9.74 9.73 -12.66
N ASP A 58 9.34 10.86 -13.25
CA ASP A 58 8.24 10.93 -14.24
C ASP A 58 8.48 10.00 -15.44
N GLN A 59 9.71 9.97 -15.98
CA GLN A 59 10.05 9.06 -17.08
C GLN A 59 9.92 7.58 -16.69
N ARG A 60 10.37 7.19 -15.49
CA ARG A 60 10.26 5.81 -14.99
C ARG A 60 8.80 5.42 -14.75
N VAL A 61 8.02 6.31 -14.15
CA VAL A 61 6.59 6.10 -13.91
C VAL A 61 5.84 5.90 -15.23
N LYS A 62 6.10 6.76 -16.24
CA LYS A 62 5.49 6.63 -17.57
C LYS A 62 5.84 5.32 -18.26
N ALA A 63 7.11 4.89 -18.18
CA ALA A 63 7.52 3.61 -18.74
C ALA A 63 6.76 2.43 -18.09
N ILE A 64 6.63 2.44 -16.76
CA ILE A 64 5.90 1.38 -16.03
C ILE A 64 4.40 1.38 -16.37
N LEU A 65 3.77 2.55 -16.48
CA LEU A 65 2.35 2.65 -16.82
C LEU A 65 2.05 2.21 -18.25
N GLN A 66 3.02 2.28 -19.18
CA GLN A 66 2.87 1.74 -20.53
C GLN A 66 2.91 0.22 -20.56
N GLU A 67 3.67 -0.40 -19.66
CA GLU A 67 3.91 -1.86 -19.63
C GLU A 67 3.04 -2.60 -18.61
N ALA A 68 2.54 -1.92 -17.57
CA ALA A 68 1.85 -2.51 -16.44
C ALA A 68 0.67 -1.67 -15.96
N THR A 69 -0.28 -2.34 -15.32
CA THR A 69 -1.50 -1.72 -14.76
C THR A 69 -1.26 -0.99 -13.42
N SER A 70 -0.06 -1.07 -12.84
CA SER A 70 0.25 -0.45 -11.54
C SER A 70 1.73 -0.17 -11.37
N VAL A 71 2.03 0.97 -10.75
CA VAL A 71 3.39 1.45 -10.39
C VAL A 71 3.93 0.82 -9.11
N TYR A 72 3.12 0.05 -8.40
CA TYR A 72 3.50 -0.65 -7.17
C TYR A 72 3.35 -2.16 -7.34
N ARG A 73 4.19 -2.91 -6.63
CA ARG A 73 4.11 -4.37 -6.51
C ARG A 73 3.39 -4.69 -5.21
N VAL A 74 2.51 -5.68 -5.25
CA VAL A 74 1.90 -6.32 -4.08
C VAL A 74 2.68 -7.60 -3.77
N ASP A 75 3.04 -7.80 -2.50
CA ASP A 75 3.76 -8.98 -2.03
C ASP A 75 2.77 -10.10 -1.69
N ALA A 76 2.55 -11.01 -2.64
CA ALA A 76 1.56 -12.09 -2.50
C ALA A 76 1.93 -13.09 -1.40
N ASP A 77 3.22 -13.42 -1.26
CA ASP A 77 3.68 -14.37 -0.25
C ASP A 77 3.46 -13.80 1.16
N LEU A 78 3.71 -12.51 1.36
CA LEU A 78 3.43 -11.84 2.62
C LEU A 78 1.93 -11.73 2.90
N LEU A 79 1.09 -11.50 1.87
CA LEU A 79 -0.37 -11.53 2.05
C LEU A 79 -0.86 -12.91 2.52
N ASP A 80 -0.32 -13.98 1.94
CA ASP A 80 -0.65 -15.35 2.32
C ASP A 80 -0.18 -15.67 3.75
N GLU A 81 1.04 -15.27 4.12
CA GLU A 81 1.58 -15.42 5.49
C GLU A 81 0.71 -14.67 6.51
N LEU A 82 0.30 -13.45 6.18
CA LEU A 82 -0.54 -12.64 7.05
C LEU A 82 -2.00 -13.09 7.10
N ALA A 83 -2.45 -13.97 6.21
CA ALA A 83 -3.79 -14.57 6.23
C ALA A 83 -4.92 -13.58 6.61
N PRO A 84 -5.13 -12.50 5.84
CA PRO A 84 -6.17 -11.51 6.15
C PRO A 84 -7.57 -12.07 5.90
N ASP A 85 -8.54 -11.64 6.71
CA ASP A 85 -9.96 -11.85 6.42
C ASP A 85 -10.48 -10.79 5.43
N TRP A 86 -9.88 -9.60 5.43
CA TRP A 86 -10.27 -8.47 4.59
C TRP A 86 -9.05 -7.76 4.00
N LEU A 87 -9.11 -7.51 2.69
CA LEU A 87 -8.16 -6.68 1.97
C LEU A 87 -8.87 -5.40 1.50
N VAL A 88 -8.43 -4.24 1.97
CA VAL A 88 -8.96 -2.94 1.57
C VAL A 88 -7.98 -2.28 0.60
N THR A 89 -8.46 -1.94 -0.58
CA THR A 89 -7.67 -1.33 -1.65
C THR A 89 -8.55 -0.44 -2.52
N GLN A 90 -7.95 0.27 -3.46
CA GLN A 90 -8.65 1.11 -4.43
C GLN A 90 -8.07 0.88 -5.83
N SER A 91 -8.93 1.00 -6.84
CA SER A 91 -8.47 1.15 -8.22
C SER A 91 -7.77 2.49 -8.43
N GLN A 92 -7.10 2.62 -9.56
CA GLN A 92 -6.52 3.90 -9.98
C GLN A 92 -7.61 4.98 -10.02
N CYS A 93 -7.34 6.13 -9.41
CA CYS A 93 -8.16 7.33 -9.61
C CYS A 93 -7.93 7.85 -11.03
N GLU A 94 -9.00 8.25 -11.71
CA GLU A 94 -8.89 9.15 -12.85
C GLU A 94 -8.45 10.51 -12.30
N VAL A 95 -7.29 11.00 -12.75
CA VAL A 95 -6.68 12.28 -12.36
C VAL A 95 -6.44 13.15 -13.59
#